data_AF-A0A0C5E5F3-F1
#
_entry.id   AF-A0A0C5E5F3-F1
#
_cell.length_a   1.000
_cell.length_b   1.000
_cell.length_c   1.000
_cell.angle_alpha   90.00
_cell.angle_beta   90.00
_cell.angle_gamma   90.00
#
_symmetry.space_group_name_H-M   'P 1'
#
loop_
_entity.id
_entity.type
_entity.pdbx_description
1 polymer ?
#
loop_
_entity_poly.entity_id
_entity_poly.type
_entity_poly.pdbx_seq_one_letter_code
_entity_poly.pdbx_strand_id
1 'polypeptide(L)' 'MNRTERFNRELANNARLFAEADRLDVAAYELLNTDQVDDDRLALFSNAKQLANEKYLQARNDWLRIKQLMEEP' A
#
# COMPACT_ATOMS: atom_id res chain seq x y z
N MET A 1 5.49 20.09 18.71
CA MET A 1 4.42 19.22 18.19
C MET A 1 3.93 18.35 19.33
N ASN A 2 2.63 18.40 19.64
CA ASN A 2 2.05 17.61 20.74
C ASN A 2 1.83 16.13 20.31
N ARG A 3 1.56 15.24 21.28
CA ARG A 3 1.39 13.79 21.05
C ARG A 3 0.30 13.51 19.99
N THR A 4 -0.81 14.25 20.05
CA THR A 4 -1.94 14.13 19.12
C THR A 4 -1.58 14.54 17.70
N GLU A 5 -0.86 15.64 17.52
CA GLU A 5 -0.38 16.11 16.21
C GLU A 5 0.61 15.12 15.58
N ARG A 6 1.50 14.55 16.40
CA ARG A 6 2.42 13.50 15.95
C ARG A 6 1.63 12.29 15.47
N PHE A 7 0.69 11.82 16.29
CA PHE A 7 -0.14 10.66 15.97
C PHE A 7 -0.95 10.85 14.69
N ASN A 8 -1.64 11.99 14.54
CA ASN A 8 -2.40 12.30 13.33
C ASN A 8 -1.51 12.32 12.09
N ARG A 9 -0.28 12.80 12.20
CA ARG A 9 0.69 12.78 11.10
C ARG A 9 1.10 11.36 10.72
N GLU A 10 1.42 10.52 11.70
CA GLU A 10 1.79 9.12 11.45
C GLU A 10 0.61 8.36 10.80
N LEU A 11 -0.63 8.55 11.29
CA LEU A 11 -1.82 7.97 10.66
C LEU A 11 -2.03 8.46 9.22
N ALA A 12 -1.87 9.77 8.97
CA ALA A 12 -2.02 10.32 7.63
C ALA A 12 -0.96 9.75 6.66
N ASN A 13 0.26 9.52 7.14
CA ASN A 13 1.31 8.86 6.35
C ASN A 13 0.98 7.39 6.10
N ASN A 14 0.48 6.68 7.10
CA ASN A 14 0.05 5.29 6.96
C ASN A 14 -1.08 5.13 5.93
N ALA A 15 -2.09 6.01 6.00
CA ALA A 15 -3.19 6.04 5.05
C ALA A 15 -2.71 6.32 3.62
N ARG A 16 -1.67 7.15 3.45
CA ARG A 16 -1.03 7.38 2.14
C ARG A 16 -0.38 6.11 1.59
N LEU A 17 0.27 5.31 2.43
CA LEU A 17 0.88 4.04 2.00
C LEU A 17 -0.16 3.03 1.53
N PHE A 18 -1.28 2.89 2.25
CA PHE A 18 -2.40 2.06 1.79
C PHE A 18 -2.99 2.57 0.47
N ALA A 19 -3.21 3.88 0.34
CA ALA A 19 -3.72 4.46 -0.89
C ALA A 19 -2.75 4.27 -2.09
N GLU A 20 -1.45 4.28 -1.85
CA GLU A 20 -0.44 3.97 -2.88
C GLU A 20 -0.50 2.49 -3.28
N ALA A 21 -0.61 1.58 -2.31
CA ALA A 21 -0.78 0.15 -2.57
C ALA A 21 -2.04 -0.12 -3.41
N ASP A 22 -3.18 0.48 -3.04
CA ASP A 22 -4.44 0.33 -3.77
C ASP A 22 -4.35 0.84 -5.20
N ARG A 23 -3.67 1.98 -5.42
CA ARG A 23 -3.46 2.52 -6.78
C ARG A 23 -2.62 1.59 -7.64
N LEU A 24 -1.56 1.03 -7.08
CA LEU A 24 -0.72 0.04 -7.79
C LEU A 24 -1.51 -1.23 -8.10
N ASP A 25 -2.39 -1.64 -7.19
CA ASP A 25 -3.23 -2.82 -7.38
C ASP A 25 -4.25 -2.62 -8.51
N VAL A 26 -4.92 -1.46 -8.53
CA VAL A 26 -5.82 -1.06 -9.62
C VAL A 26 -5.06 -1.01 -10.95
N ALA A 27 -3.89 -0.37 -10.98
CA ALA A 27 -3.06 -0.29 -12.18
C ALA A 27 -2.62 -1.67 -12.67
N ALA A 28 -2.39 -2.63 -11.77
CA ALA A 28 -2.11 -4.00 -12.16
C ALA A 28 -3.30 -4.59 -12.93
N TYR A 29 -4.52 -4.48 -12.42
CA TYR A 29 -5.71 -5.00 -13.10
C TYR A 29 -6.01 -4.30 -14.43
N GLU A 30 -5.66 -3.03 -14.59
CA GLU A 30 -5.77 -2.33 -15.88
C GLU A 30 -4.93 -2.98 -16.99
N LEU A 31 -3.82 -3.65 -16.65
CA LEU A 31 -3.00 -4.39 -17.63
C LEU A 31 -3.74 -5.59 -18.24
N LEU A 32 -4.76 -6.09 -17.54
CA LEU A 32 -5.61 -7.19 -18.00
C LEU A 32 -6.88 -6.70 -18.70
N ASN A 33 -7.13 -5.38 -18.74
CA ASN A 33 -8.33 -4.79 -19.32
C ASN A 33 -8.20 -4.64 -20.86
N THR A 34 -8.16 -5.77 -21.55
CA THR A 34 -7.90 -5.88 -22.99
C THR A 34 -8.50 -7.17 -23.54
N ASP A 35 -8.85 -7.18 -24.84
CA ASP A 35 -9.52 -8.34 -25.46
C ASP A 35 -8.65 -9.61 -25.54
N GLN A 36 -7.32 -9.47 -25.53
CA GLN A 36 -6.37 -10.58 -25.47
C GLN A 36 -5.28 -10.31 -24.44
N VAL A 37 -5.18 -11.18 -23.45
CA VAL A 37 -4.11 -11.21 -22.46
C VAL A 37 -3.07 -12.23 -22.93
N ASP A 38 -1.84 -11.76 -23.16
CA ASP A 38 -0.69 -12.57 -23.50
C ASP A 38 0.26 -12.74 -22.31
N ASP A 39 1.27 -13.59 -22.48
CA ASP A 39 2.24 -13.91 -21.43
C ASP A 39 3.02 -12.67 -20.96
N ASP A 40 3.30 -11.72 -21.86
CA ASP A 40 3.99 -10.47 -21.53
C ASP A 40 3.13 -9.59 -20.59
N ARG A 41 1.83 -9.48 -20.85
CA ARG A 41 0.90 -8.77 -19.96
C ARG A 41 0.72 -9.47 -18.62
N LEU A 42 0.70 -10.79 -18.59
CA LEU A 42 0.68 -11.55 -17.34
C LEU A 42 1.95 -11.31 -16.51
N ALA A 43 3.12 -11.23 -17.15
CA ALA A 43 4.37 -10.90 -16.48
C ALA A 43 4.34 -9.47 -15.90
N LEU A 44 3.86 -8.49 -16.67
CA LEU A 44 3.68 -7.11 -16.19
C LEU A 44 2.68 -7.03 -15.03
N PHE A 45 1.56 -7.75 -15.13
CA PHE A 45 0.56 -7.85 -14.06
C PHE A 45 1.17 -8.42 -12.78
N SER A 46 1.90 -9.54 -12.87
CA SER A 46 2.53 -10.19 -11.73
C SER A 46 3.51 -9.25 -11.02
N ASN A 47 4.35 -8.55 -11.80
CA ASN A 47 5.28 -7.55 -11.26
C ASN A 47 4.55 -6.37 -10.59
N ALA A 48 3.49 -5.87 -11.20
CA ALA A 48 2.69 -4.78 -10.63
C ALA A 48 1.98 -5.21 -9.33
N LYS A 49 1.43 -6.43 -9.27
CA LYS A 49 0.85 -7.01 -8.06
C LYS A 49 1.89 -7.20 -6.97
N GLN A 50 3.11 -7.63 -7.31
CA GLN A 50 4.19 -7.73 -6.33
C GLN A 50 4.50 -6.37 -5.70
N LEU A 51 4.62 -5.33 -6.52
CA LEU A 51 4.89 -3.97 -6.01
C LEU A 51 3.74 -3.45 -5.12
N ALA A 52 2.48 -3.68 -5.51
CA ALA A 52 1.32 -3.35 -4.68
C ALA A 52 1.35 -4.08 -3.33
N ASN A 53 1.67 -5.38 -3.35
CA ASN A 53 1.79 -6.19 -2.13
C ASN A 53 2.94 -5.71 -1.22
N GLU A 54 4.09 -5.33 -1.78
CA GLU A 54 5.21 -4.79 -1.01
C GLU A 54 4.81 -3.49 -0.29
N LYS A 55 4.08 -2.59 -0.97
CA LYS A 55 3.53 -1.38 -0.37
C LYS A 55 2.50 -1.67 0.71
N TYR A 56 1.64 -2.67 0.49
CA TYR A 56 0.66 -3.10 1.49
C TYR A 56 1.33 -3.65 2.74
N LEU A 57 2.40 -4.44 2.59
CA LEU A 57 3.20 -4.94 3.71
C LEU A 57 3.88 -3.80 4.46
N GLN A 58 4.42 -2.81 3.75
CA GLN A 58 4.99 -1.60 4.36
C GLN A 58 3.93 -0.84 5.19
N ALA A 59 2.75 -0.61 4.63
CA ALA A 59 1.64 0.07 5.31
C ALA A 59 1.18 -0.70 6.55
N ARG A 60 1.08 -2.03 6.45
CA ARG A 60 0.69 -2.90 7.57
C ARG A 60 1.72 -2.87 8.70
N ASN A 61 3.01 -2.94 8.39
CA ASN A 61 4.06 -2.89 9.40
C ASN A 61 4.11 -1.53 10.09
N ASP A 62 3.91 -0.45 9.34
CA ASP A 62 3.83 0.90 9.91
C ASP A 62 2.60 1.08 10.81
N TRP A 63 1.45 0.50 10.44
CA TRP A 63 0.26 0.48 11.30
C TRP A 63 0.53 -0.23 12.64
N LEU A 64 1.23 -1.37 12.62
CA LEU A 64 1.60 -2.09 13.85
C LEU A 64 2.51 -1.24 14.74
N ARG A 65 3.48 -0.51 14.15
CA ARG A 65 4.33 0.44 14.87
C ARG A 65 3.52 1.58 15.48
N ILE A 66 2.58 2.16 14.73
CA ILE A 66 1.70 3.23 15.24
C ILE A 66 0.86 2.73 16.40
N LYS A 67 0.31 1.52 16.30
CA LYS A 67 -0.47 0.90 17.38
C LYS A 67 0.37 0.72 18.65
N GLN A 68 1.62 0.26 18.53
CA GLN A 68 2.53 0.16 19.68
C GLN A 68 2.77 1.52 20.37
N LEU A 69 2.95 2.60 19.60
CA LEU A 69 3.09 3.95 20.15
C LEU A 69 1.83 4.46 20.88
N MET A 70 0.66 3.88 20.59
CA MET A 70 -0.59 4.18 21.31
C MET A 70 -0.69 3.41 22.63
N GLU A 71 -0.16 2.19 22.66
CA GLU A 71 -0.20 1.29 23.82
C GLU A 71 0.95 1.56 24.82
N GLU A 72 1.98 2.31 24.41
CA GLU A 72 3.04 2.78 25.31
C GLU A 72 2.48 3.84 26.31
N PRO A 73 2.61 3.57 27.64
CA PRO A 73 2.06 4.41 28.70
C PRO A 73 2.66 5.83 28.74
#